data_AF-A0A834B2H1-F1
#
_entry.id   AF-A0A834B2H1-F1
#
_cell.length_a   1.000
_cell.length_b   1.000
_cell.length_c   1.000
_cell.angle_alpha   90.00
_cell.angle_beta   90.00
_cell.angle_gamma   90.00
#
_symmetry.space_group_name_H-M   'P 1'
#
loop_
_entity.id
_entity.type
_entity.pdbx_description
1 polymer ?
#
loop_
_entity_poly.entity_id
_entity_poly.type
_entity_poly.pdbx_seq_one_letter_code
_entity_poly.pdbx_strand_id
1 'polypeptide(L)'
;MLRGDVQCFGEDCYALAFGVPGLLMVIALVVFAMGSKMYKKTPPEGNVVTQVVKCIWFAISNRFKNHSGEIPKRQHWLDWAAEKYPKQLIMDVKALTRVLLLYIPLPMFWALLEQQGSRWTLQATRMNRNLGFIVLQPDQMQVLNPLLVLIFIPLFDLVIYPLVSRCGINFSSLRKMAVGMILACLAFAVVAVVEIKINEMAPPQPGPQEIVLQVLNLADDEVKVAVLGDENNALLTESIKSFQKMPHPSKLHLKTESQNFQFHLKYRNLSVYTEHSVEEKKWYTLVIRKDGENISSMMVKDAENITTDGMTAVRFVNTLHKEVNINLGADISLSVGEDYGVSAYKTVQIGEYPEVHCRTEDDDFSLNLGLLDFGAVYLFVITNNTNQGPQVWKTEDIPANKISIAWQLPQYILVSAGEVMFSVTGLEFSYSQAPSSMKSVLQAAWLLTIGVGNVIVLAVAQFSGLVQWAEFILFSCLLLLVFLIFSIMGYYYVPVKSEDIMEPEDKRSPHIQEDMTNLDTNNTKL
;
A
#
# COMPACT_ATOMS: atom_id res chain seq x y z
N MET A 1 -5.66 0.53 14.82
CA MET A 1 -6.42 -0.07 15.95
C MET A 1 -7.46 0.92 16.44
N LEU A 2 -8.75 0.52 16.54
CA LEU A 2 -9.95 1.27 16.96
C LEU A 2 -10.97 1.61 15.86
N ARG A 3 -10.61 1.54 14.57
CA ARG A 3 -11.47 2.07 13.50
C ARG A 3 -12.51 1.09 12.93
N GLY A 4 -12.39 -0.21 13.19
CA GLY A 4 -13.30 -1.23 12.64
C GLY A 4 -13.69 -2.37 13.60
N ASP A 5 -12.92 -2.64 14.65
CA ASP A 5 -13.20 -3.77 15.57
C ASP A 5 -13.98 -3.37 16.83
N VAL A 6 -14.30 -2.08 17.01
CA VAL A 6 -15.04 -1.57 18.17
C VAL A 6 -16.27 -0.82 17.71
N GLN A 7 -17.43 -1.45 17.86
CA GLN A 7 -18.71 -0.82 17.66
C GLN A 7 -19.07 0.01 18.89
N CYS A 8 -19.30 1.30 18.72
CA CYS A 8 -19.91 2.14 19.74
C CYS A 8 -21.31 2.51 19.27
N PHE A 9 -22.33 2.18 20.06
CA PHE A 9 -23.73 2.50 19.74
C PHE A 9 -24.24 1.91 18.40
N GLY A 10 -23.69 0.78 17.97
CA GLY A 10 -24.10 0.10 16.73
C GLY A 10 -23.48 0.65 15.45
N GLU A 11 -22.55 1.62 15.54
CA GLU A 11 -21.76 2.13 14.41
C GLU A 11 -20.25 2.12 14.72
N ASP A 12 -19.42 2.30 13.69
CA ASP A 12 -17.96 2.40 13.80
C ASP A 12 -17.56 3.53 14.76
N CYS A 13 -16.77 3.21 15.80
CA CYS A 13 -16.45 4.15 16.87
C CYS A 13 -15.35 5.16 16.51
N TYR A 14 -15.64 6.06 15.57
CA TYR A 14 -14.74 7.18 15.22
C TYR A 14 -14.42 8.09 16.40
N ALA A 15 -15.37 8.25 17.34
CA ALA A 15 -15.18 9.07 18.54
C ALA A 15 -14.02 8.57 19.42
N LEU A 16 -13.83 7.25 19.55
CA LEU A 16 -12.72 6.68 20.30
C LEU A 16 -11.41 6.81 19.52
N ALA A 17 -11.44 6.55 18.20
CA ALA A 17 -10.28 6.67 17.32
C ALA A 17 -9.70 8.10 17.25
N PHE A 18 -10.54 9.14 17.28
CA PHE A 18 -10.09 10.54 17.29
C PHE A 18 -9.96 11.14 18.70
N GLY A 19 -10.80 10.70 19.64
CA GLY A 19 -10.82 11.21 21.01
C GLY A 19 -9.57 10.85 21.80
N VAL A 20 -9.05 9.63 21.65
CA VAL A 20 -7.83 9.19 22.34
C VAL A 20 -6.61 10.03 21.93
N PRO A 21 -6.26 10.20 20.63
CA PRO A 21 -5.20 11.13 20.22
C PRO A 21 -5.43 12.57 20.67
N GLY A 22 -6.68 13.05 20.62
CA GLY A 22 -7.03 14.39 21.08
C GLY A 22 -6.70 14.60 22.57
N LEU A 23 -7.09 13.65 23.43
CA LEU A 23 -6.76 13.68 24.86
C LEU A 23 -5.25 13.60 25.09
N LEU A 24 -4.54 12.75 24.35
CA LEU A 24 -3.08 12.67 24.41
C LEU A 24 -2.42 13.99 24.02
N MET A 25 -2.97 14.74 23.06
CA MET A 25 -2.48 16.09 22.73
C MET A 25 -2.74 17.12 23.80
N VAL A 26 -3.87 17.06 24.50
CA VAL A 26 -4.10 17.90 25.68
C VAL A 26 -3.07 17.59 26.77
N ILE A 27 -2.81 16.31 27.03
CA ILE A 27 -1.79 15.88 28.01
C ILE A 27 -0.41 16.39 27.60
N ALA A 28 -0.02 16.22 26.32
CA ALA A 28 1.26 16.70 25.81
C ALA A 28 1.40 18.23 25.93
N LEU A 29 0.33 18.99 25.68
CA LEU A 29 0.31 20.43 25.86
C LEU A 29 0.53 20.84 27.33
N VAL A 30 -0.11 20.14 28.27
CA VAL A 30 0.07 20.39 29.72
C VAL A 30 1.52 20.12 30.14
N VAL A 31 2.08 18.98 29.71
CA VAL A 31 3.48 18.62 29.98
C VAL A 31 4.44 19.66 29.39
N PHE A 32 4.21 20.08 28.14
CA PHE A 32 5.00 21.12 27.49
C PHE A 32 4.90 22.47 28.21
N ALA A 33 3.69 22.89 28.64
CA ALA A 33 3.49 24.13 29.38
C ALA A 33 4.23 24.11 30.73
N MET A 34 4.21 22.99 31.44
CA MET A 34 4.98 22.79 32.68
C MET A 34 6.49 22.87 32.42
N GLY A 35 6.97 22.19 31.37
CA GLY A 35 8.39 22.17 30.97
C GLY A 35 8.90 23.51 30.42
N SER A 36 8.03 24.35 29.85
CA SER A 36 8.40 25.64 29.24
C SER A 36 9.09 26.62 30.20
N LYS A 37 8.92 26.43 31.51
CA LYS A 37 9.64 27.20 32.56
C LYS A 37 11.11 26.83 32.67
N MET A 38 11.51 25.65 32.19
CA MET A 38 12.89 25.15 32.21
C MET A 38 13.68 25.56 30.95
N TYR A 39 13.01 26.06 29.90
CA TYR A 39 13.66 26.47 28.66
C TYR A 39 14.19 27.90 28.71
N LYS A 40 15.45 28.09 28.30
CA LYS A 40 16.01 29.42 28.06
C LYS A 40 15.43 29.97 26.75
N LYS A 41 14.55 30.97 26.87
CA LYS A 41 13.88 31.61 25.72
C LYS A 41 14.80 32.68 25.14
N THR A 42 15.39 32.42 23.98
CA THR A 42 16.13 33.43 23.22
C THR A 42 15.14 34.40 22.56
N PRO A 43 15.49 35.70 22.43
CA PRO A 43 14.63 36.66 21.73
C PRO A 43 14.41 36.21 20.28
N PRO A 44 13.22 36.42 19.70
CA PRO A 44 12.94 36.02 18.34
C PRO A 44 13.80 36.83 17.36
N GLU A 45 14.69 36.15 16.63
CA GLU A 45 15.32 36.71 15.43
C GLU A 45 14.21 36.99 14.39
N GLY A 46 14.33 38.09 13.65
CA GLY A 46 13.28 38.57 12.75
C GLY A 46 12.86 37.56 11.66
N ASN A 47 11.86 37.92 10.84
CA ASN A 47 11.33 36.99 9.83
C ASN A 47 12.28 36.80 8.63
N VAL A 48 13.25 35.90 8.78
CA VAL A 48 14.28 35.55 7.79
C VAL A 48 13.65 35.08 6.47
N VAL A 49 12.60 34.24 6.52
CA VAL A 49 11.90 33.73 5.33
C VAL A 49 11.40 34.86 4.44
N THR A 50 10.78 35.88 5.05
CA THR A 50 10.25 37.03 4.30
C THR A 50 11.37 37.85 3.66
N GLN A 51 12.52 37.99 4.33
CA GLN A 51 13.68 38.67 3.79
C GLN A 51 14.27 37.91 2.59
N VAL A 52 14.38 36.58 2.69
CA VAL A 52 14.85 35.71 1.60
C VAL A 52 13.95 35.83 0.38
N VAL A 53 12.63 35.69 0.54
CA VAL A 53 11.66 35.76 -0.57
C VAL A 53 11.70 37.14 -1.25
N LYS A 54 11.72 38.23 -0.46
CA LYS A 54 11.82 39.59 -1.00
C LYS A 54 13.17 39.86 -1.69
N CYS A 55 14.25 39.26 -1.20
CA CYS A 55 15.59 39.37 -1.82
C CYS A 55 15.63 38.65 -3.17
N ILE A 56 15.14 37.41 -3.24
CA ILE A 56 15.06 36.63 -4.49
C ILE A 56 14.14 37.33 -5.49
N TRP A 57 12.94 37.75 -5.07
CA TRP A 57 12.00 38.45 -5.93
C TRP A 57 12.58 39.76 -6.47
N PHE A 58 13.26 40.54 -5.63
CA PHE A 58 13.92 41.77 -6.04
C PHE A 58 15.07 41.49 -7.02
N ALA A 59 15.91 40.48 -6.78
CA ALA A 59 16.99 40.10 -7.69
C ALA A 59 16.45 39.71 -9.08
N ILE A 60 15.38 38.90 -9.12
CA ILE A 60 14.73 38.47 -10.36
C ILE A 60 14.09 39.67 -11.08
N SER A 61 13.29 40.46 -10.36
CA SER A 61 12.62 41.64 -10.93
C SER A 61 13.62 42.67 -11.47
N ASN A 62 14.71 42.93 -10.75
CA ASN A 62 15.75 43.87 -11.16
C ASN A 62 16.54 43.35 -12.36
N ARG A 63 16.79 42.03 -12.44
CA ARG A 63 17.42 41.39 -13.61
C ARG A 63 16.56 41.52 -14.87
N PHE A 64 15.24 41.33 -14.76
CA PHE A 64 14.32 41.49 -15.90
C PHE A 64 14.14 42.95 -16.33
N LYS A 65 14.14 43.90 -15.38
CA LYS A 65 14.05 45.33 -15.68
C LYS A 65 15.30 45.90 -16.33
N ASN A 66 16.47 45.39 -15.95
CA ASN A 66 17.78 45.88 -16.42
C ASN A 66 18.40 44.94 -17.48
N HIS A 67 17.57 44.25 -18.27
CA HIS A 67 18.01 43.36 -19.36
C HIS A 67 18.41 44.12 -20.64
N SER A 68 18.75 45.40 -20.55
CA SER A 68 19.32 46.18 -21.66
C SER A 68 20.83 45.98 -21.75
N GLY A 69 21.38 45.98 -22.97
CA GLY A 69 22.78 45.64 -23.26
C GLY A 69 23.85 46.61 -22.73
N GLU A 70 23.46 47.69 -22.03
CA GLU A 70 24.34 48.76 -21.57
C GLU A 70 24.90 48.55 -20.15
N ILE A 71 24.44 47.53 -19.41
CA ILE A 71 24.88 47.26 -18.03
C ILE A 71 25.79 46.01 -18.01
N PRO A 72 26.99 46.08 -17.40
CA PRO A 72 27.91 44.94 -17.35
C PRO A 72 27.27 43.75 -16.61
N LYS A 73 27.35 42.56 -17.21
CA LYS A 73 26.80 41.32 -16.64
C LYS A 73 27.52 41.00 -15.32
N ARG A 74 26.77 40.91 -14.22
CA ARG A 74 27.29 40.45 -12.91
C ARG A 74 27.57 38.94 -12.94
N GLN A 75 28.54 38.47 -12.15
CA GLN A 75 28.98 37.07 -12.13
C GLN A 75 27.89 36.09 -11.68
N HIS A 76 26.99 36.48 -10.76
CA HIS A 76 25.86 35.66 -10.33
C HIS A 76 24.53 36.42 -10.41
N TRP A 77 23.42 35.73 -10.74
CA TRP A 77 22.10 36.35 -10.90
C TRP A 77 21.55 36.98 -9.61
N LEU A 78 21.98 36.48 -8.45
CA LEU A 78 21.61 37.08 -7.15
C LEU A 78 22.32 38.40 -6.84
N ASP A 79 23.40 38.73 -7.55
CA ASP A 79 24.15 39.97 -7.29
C ASP A 79 23.35 41.23 -7.63
N TRP A 80 22.27 41.10 -8.41
CA TRP A 80 21.33 42.18 -8.69
C TRP A 80 20.57 42.68 -7.44
N ALA A 81 20.65 41.96 -6.32
CA ALA A 81 20.12 42.41 -5.03
C ALA A 81 21.07 43.30 -4.22
N ALA A 82 22.34 43.46 -4.64
CA ALA A 82 23.36 44.20 -3.90
C ALA A 82 23.05 45.69 -3.70
N GLU A 83 22.12 46.25 -4.47
CA GLU A 83 21.65 47.63 -4.33
C GLU A 83 20.77 47.86 -3.09
N LYS A 84 20.12 46.80 -2.59
CA LYS A 84 19.09 46.91 -1.53
C LYS A 84 19.40 46.06 -0.29
N TYR A 85 20.18 44.99 -0.44
CA TYR A 85 20.41 44.01 0.61
C TYR A 85 21.90 43.88 0.98
N PRO A 86 22.23 43.56 2.24
CA PRO A 86 23.61 43.42 2.69
C PRO A 86 24.29 42.23 1.99
N LYS A 87 25.61 42.34 1.79
CA LYS A 87 26.42 41.32 1.09
C LYS A 87 26.33 39.94 1.77
N GLN A 88 26.29 39.90 3.10
CA GLN A 88 26.16 38.65 3.86
C GLN A 88 24.84 37.93 3.54
N LEU A 89 23.71 38.64 3.55
CA LEU A 89 22.41 38.06 3.18
C LEU A 89 22.43 37.52 1.75
N ILE A 90 23.07 38.22 0.81
CA ILE A 90 23.18 37.77 -0.58
C ILE A 90 24.02 36.49 -0.67
N MET A 91 25.11 36.37 0.10
CA MET A 91 25.91 35.14 0.18
C MET A 91 25.10 33.99 0.78
N ASP A 92 24.41 34.23 1.89
CA ASP A 92 23.57 33.23 2.56
C ASP A 92 22.45 32.75 1.61
N VAL A 93 21.78 33.66 0.89
CA VAL A 93 20.76 33.27 -0.12
C VAL A 93 21.38 32.54 -1.31
N LYS A 94 22.60 32.85 -1.73
CA LYS A 94 23.32 32.08 -2.77
C LYS A 94 23.61 30.65 -2.30
N ALA A 95 24.07 30.48 -1.07
CA ALA A 95 24.29 29.15 -0.48
C ALA A 95 22.96 28.38 -0.37
N LEU A 96 21.92 29.01 0.17
CA LEU A 96 20.58 28.45 0.28
C LEU A 96 20.04 28.00 -1.08
N THR A 97 20.10 28.86 -2.10
CA THR A 97 19.59 28.53 -3.44
C THR A 97 20.33 27.37 -4.09
N ARG A 98 21.64 27.18 -3.84
CA ARG A 98 22.38 25.99 -4.30
C ARG A 98 21.85 24.71 -3.67
N VAL A 99 21.54 24.72 -2.37
CA VAL A 99 20.97 23.55 -1.69
C VAL A 99 19.53 23.30 -2.16
N LEU A 100 18.72 24.35 -2.31
CA LEU A 100 17.34 24.24 -2.81
C LEU A 100 17.27 23.67 -4.24
N LEU A 101 18.25 23.99 -5.09
CA LEU A 101 18.33 23.35 -6.41
C LEU A 101 18.55 21.84 -6.28
N LEU A 102 19.39 21.39 -5.35
CA LEU A 102 19.58 19.96 -5.09
C LEU A 102 18.32 19.27 -4.56
N TYR A 103 17.36 20.01 -3.99
CA TYR A 103 16.09 19.48 -3.53
C TYR A 103 15.08 19.21 -4.64
N ILE A 104 15.27 19.71 -5.86
CA ILE A 104 14.31 19.55 -6.97
C ILE A 104 13.90 18.07 -7.21
N PRO A 105 14.80 17.07 -7.12
CA PRO A 105 14.43 15.67 -7.31
C PRO A 105 13.81 14.99 -6.06
N LEU A 106 13.95 15.57 -4.87
CA LEU A 106 13.50 14.97 -3.59
C LEU A 106 11.98 14.71 -3.52
N PRO A 107 11.08 15.60 -4.02
CA PRO A 107 9.65 15.34 -3.98
C PRO A 107 9.25 14.02 -4.63
N MET A 108 9.94 13.60 -5.69
CA MET A 108 9.65 12.31 -6.33
C MET A 108 10.05 11.12 -5.45
N PHE A 109 11.16 11.23 -4.72
CA PHE A 109 11.55 10.21 -3.76
C PHE A 109 10.53 10.09 -2.63
N TRP A 110 10.08 11.22 -2.08
CA TRP A 110 9.04 11.25 -1.04
C TRP A 110 7.70 10.72 -1.53
N ALA A 111 7.26 11.11 -2.73
CA ALA A 111 6.03 10.59 -3.32
C ALA A 111 6.02 9.05 -3.36
N LEU A 112 7.18 8.44 -3.57
CA LEU A 112 7.32 7.00 -3.66
C LEU A 112 7.44 6.35 -2.29
N LEU A 113 8.22 6.92 -1.37
CA LEU A 113 8.25 6.44 0.02
C LEU A 113 6.86 6.42 0.66
N GLU A 114 6.05 7.45 0.44
CA GLU A 114 4.69 7.57 0.99
C GLU A 114 3.72 6.48 0.47
N GLN A 115 4.07 5.78 -0.61
CA GLN A 115 3.28 4.62 -1.07
C GLN A 115 3.34 3.42 -0.12
N GLN A 116 4.31 3.38 0.80
CA GLN A 116 4.33 2.39 1.88
C GLN A 116 3.05 2.44 2.73
N GLY A 117 2.43 3.63 2.84
CA GLY A 117 1.22 3.84 3.62
C GLY A 117 -0.07 3.45 2.90
N SER A 118 -0.03 3.34 1.56
CA SER A 118 -1.22 3.19 0.72
C SER A 118 -1.17 1.92 -0.12
N ARG A 119 -0.38 1.90 -1.21
CA ARG A 119 -0.32 0.78 -2.15
C ARG A 119 0.20 -0.51 -1.50
N TRP A 120 1.14 -0.41 -0.57
CA TRP A 120 1.66 -1.59 0.14
C TRP A 120 0.65 -2.15 1.13
N THR A 121 -0.12 -1.28 1.79
CA THR A 121 -1.27 -1.67 2.61
C THR A 121 -2.31 -2.39 1.75
N LEU A 122 -2.62 -1.90 0.55
CA LEU A 122 -3.54 -2.56 -0.39
C LEU A 122 -3.01 -3.90 -0.89
N GLN A 123 -1.70 -4.01 -1.16
CA GLN A 123 -1.08 -5.30 -1.46
C GLN A 123 -1.26 -6.28 -0.30
N ALA A 124 -1.06 -5.83 0.94
CA ALA A 124 -1.19 -6.66 2.14
C ALA A 124 -2.62 -7.17 2.38
N THR A 125 -3.67 -6.48 1.91
CA THR A 125 -5.05 -6.99 2.02
C THR A 125 -5.28 -8.26 1.18
N ARG A 126 -4.46 -8.47 0.14
CA ARG A 126 -4.50 -9.64 -0.75
C ARG A 126 -3.51 -10.74 -0.35
N MET A 127 -2.88 -10.61 0.82
CA MET A 127 -1.92 -11.59 1.35
C MET A 127 -2.52 -12.36 2.52
N ASN A 128 -1.94 -13.52 2.82
CA ASN A 128 -2.25 -14.27 4.02
C ASN A 128 -1.64 -13.56 5.24
N ARG A 129 -2.51 -13.05 6.10
CA ARG A 129 -2.15 -12.27 7.29
C ARG A 129 -1.78 -13.16 8.49
N ASN A 130 -1.94 -14.47 8.38
CA ASN A 130 -1.60 -15.41 9.44
C ASN A 130 -0.09 -15.72 9.45
N LEU A 131 0.58 -15.38 10.55
CA LEU A 131 1.97 -15.79 10.82
C LEU A 131 2.05 -16.98 11.79
N GLY A 132 0.92 -17.61 12.11
CA GLY A 132 0.79 -18.73 13.04
C GLY A 132 0.62 -18.30 14.50
N PHE A 133 1.43 -17.36 14.97
CA PHE A 133 1.36 -16.83 16.34
C PHE A 133 0.53 -15.54 16.46
N ILE A 134 0.52 -14.72 15.41
CA ILE A 134 -0.18 -13.43 15.37
C ILE A 134 -0.80 -13.27 13.97
N VAL A 135 -2.03 -12.76 13.92
CA VAL A 135 -2.66 -12.28 12.68
C VAL A 135 -2.36 -10.78 12.57
N LEU A 136 -1.59 -10.39 11.55
CA LEU A 136 -1.23 -8.99 11.32
C LEU A 136 -2.23 -8.32 10.39
N GLN A 137 -2.80 -7.20 10.81
CA GLN A 137 -3.63 -6.39 9.93
C GLN A 137 -2.76 -5.64 8.89
N PRO A 138 -3.28 -5.37 7.68
CA PRO A 138 -2.51 -4.72 6.61
C PRO A 138 -1.88 -3.39 7.01
N ASP A 139 -2.59 -2.57 7.79
CA ASP A 139 -2.12 -1.28 8.29
C ASP A 139 -1.01 -1.42 9.35
N GLN A 140 -0.96 -2.54 10.08
CA GLN A 140 0.04 -2.79 11.11
C GLN A 140 1.44 -3.02 10.52
N MET A 141 1.55 -3.36 9.24
CA MET A 141 2.85 -3.52 8.56
C MET A 141 3.67 -2.23 8.57
N GLN A 142 3.03 -1.06 8.68
CA GLN A 142 3.72 0.23 8.77
C GLN A 142 4.57 0.38 10.04
N VAL A 143 4.29 -0.39 11.09
CA VAL A 143 5.09 -0.39 12.33
C VAL A 143 6.52 -0.86 12.08
N LEU A 144 6.74 -1.67 11.03
CA LEU A 144 8.07 -2.15 10.68
C LEU A 144 9.01 -1.02 10.27
N ASN A 145 8.53 0.03 9.59
CA ASN A 145 9.41 1.09 9.10
C ASN A 145 10.16 1.83 10.24
N PRO A 146 9.49 2.44 11.24
CA PRO A 146 10.19 3.11 12.33
C PRO A 146 11.05 2.15 13.18
N LEU A 147 10.64 0.88 13.34
CA LEU A 147 11.43 -0.14 14.02
C LEU A 147 12.75 -0.44 13.27
N LEU A 148 12.66 -0.63 11.95
CA LEU A 148 13.82 -0.87 11.09
C LEU A 148 14.74 0.35 11.04
N VAL A 149 14.20 1.56 10.95
CA VAL A 149 14.99 2.81 11.01
C VAL A 149 15.78 2.88 12.32
N LEU A 150 15.16 2.59 13.46
CA LEU A 150 15.81 2.59 14.77
C LEU A 150 16.96 1.57 14.85
N ILE A 151 16.81 0.40 14.21
CA ILE A 151 17.85 -0.63 14.14
C ILE A 151 18.95 -0.25 13.13
N PHE A 152 18.56 0.35 12.00
CA PHE A 152 19.48 0.66 10.91
C PHE A 152 20.38 1.85 11.20
N ILE A 153 19.94 2.90 11.90
CA ILE A 153 20.82 4.02 12.26
C ILE A 153 22.12 3.54 12.93
N PRO A 154 22.10 2.81 14.06
CA PRO A 154 23.33 2.33 14.70
C PRO A 154 24.04 1.26 13.85
N LEU A 155 23.32 0.42 13.10
CA LEU A 155 23.94 -0.57 12.21
C LEU A 155 24.76 0.10 11.11
N PHE A 156 24.23 1.15 10.50
CA PHE A 156 24.91 1.87 9.43
C PHE A 156 26.13 2.62 9.97
N ASP A 157 25.99 3.31 11.10
CA ASP A 157 27.07 4.10 11.69
C ASP A 157 28.20 3.26 12.29
N LEU A 158 27.87 2.17 13.00
CA LEU A 158 28.86 1.36 13.72
C LEU A 158 29.43 0.21 12.90
N VAL A 159 28.69 -0.29 11.90
CA VAL A 159 29.07 -1.50 11.15
C VAL A 159 29.27 -1.19 9.68
N ILE A 160 28.25 -0.71 8.97
CA ILE A 160 28.30 -0.59 7.51
C ILE A 160 29.30 0.46 7.05
N TYR A 161 29.22 1.70 7.54
CA TYR A 161 30.13 2.75 7.10
C TYR A 161 31.61 2.46 7.44
N PRO A 162 31.96 1.94 8.64
CA PRO A 162 33.33 1.50 8.93
C PRO A 162 33.81 0.39 8.00
N LEU A 163 32.98 -0.61 7.68
CA LEU A 163 33.35 -1.67 6.74
C LEU A 163 33.59 -1.13 5.32
N VAL A 164 32.72 -0.25 4.83
CA VAL A 164 32.89 0.39 3.51
C VAL A 164 34.15 1.25 3.47
N SER A 165 34.48 1.94 4.58
CA SER A 165 35.72 2.70 4.69
C SER A 165 36.98 1.80 4.66
N ARG A 166 36.91 0.60 5.25
CA ARG A 166 37.98 -0.41 5.16
C ARG A 166 38.17 -0.95 3.74
N CYS A 167 37.13 -0.91 2.91
CA CYS A 167 37.22 -1.22 1.47
C CYS A 167 37.80 -0.06 0.64
N GLY A 168 38.21 1.06 1.26
CA GLY A 168 38.82 2.21 0.58
C GLY A 168 37.83 3.15 -0.12
N ILE A 169 36.53 3.01 0.15
CA ILE A 169 35.50 3.85 -0.48
C ILE A 169 35.08 4.97 0.49
N ASN A 170 35.39 6.21 0.14
CA ASN A 170 34.92 7.38 0.87
C ASN A 170 33.46 7.70 0.50
N PHE A 171 32.58 7.52 1.47
CA PHE A 171 31.13 7.75 1.35
C PHE A 171 30.80 9.21 1.71
N SER A 172 30.74 10.08 0.69
CA SER A 172 30.20 11.44 0.88
C SER A 172 28.69 11.40 1.15
N SER A 173 28.16 12.43 1.80
CA SER A 173 26.72 12.52 2.11
C SER A 173 25.84 12.42 0.85
N LEU A 174 26.27 13.04 -0.24
CA LEU A 174 25.55 12.94 -1.53
C LEU A 174 25.58 11.53 -2.13
N ARG A 175 26.69 10.79 -1.98
CA ARG A 175 26.79 9.39 -2.42
C ARG A 175 25.92 8.48 -1.57
N LYS A 176 25.89 8.69 -0.25
CA LYS A 176 24.97 8.00 0.68
C LYS A 176 23.52 8.17 0.22
N MET A 177 23.09 9.41 -0.03
CA MET A 177 21.74 9.68 -0.54
C MET A 177 21.46 8.97 -1.87
N ALA A 178 22.42 9.00 -2.81
CA ALA A 178 22.29 8.34 -4.10
C ALA A 178 22.13 6.81 -3.96
N VAL A 179 22.89 6.16 -3.07
CA VAL A 179 22.72 4.73 -2.77
C VAL A 179 21.36 4.46 -2.13
N GLY A 180 20.86 5.36 -1.27
CA GLY A 180 19.52 5.25 -0.70
C GLY A 180 18.41 5.22 -1.76
N MET A 181 18.55 6.03 -2.82
CA MET A 181 17.64 5.99 -3.98
C MET A 181 17.71 4.67 -4.77
N ILE A 182 18.90 4.07 -4.90
CA ILE A 182 19.05 2.74 -5.52
C ILE A 182 18.36 1.68 -4.67
N LEU A 183 18.54 1.69 -3.34
CA LEU A 183 17.88 0.75 -2.44
C LEU A 183 16.35 0.87 -2.52
N ALA A 184 15.82 2.10 -2.59
CA ALA A 184 14.40 2.31 -2.82
C ALA A 184 13.93 1.76 -4.18
N CYS A 185 14.71 1.97 -5.25
CA CYS A 185 14.42 1.41 -6.57
C CYS A 185 14.33 -0.13 -6.53
N LEU A 186 15.26 -0.78 -5.84
CA LEU A 186 15.24 -2.23 -5.61
C LEU A 186 14.05 -2.68 -4.75
N ALA A 187 13.67 -1.90 -3.73
CA ALA A 187 12.49 -2.19 -2.92
C ALA A 187 11.23 -2.25 -3.80
N PHE A 188 11.02 -1.27 -4.69
CA PHE A 188 9.90 -1.28 -5.63
C PHE A 188 9.95 -2.42 -6.65
N ALA A 189 11.14 -2.84 -7.07
CA ALA A 189 11.27 -4.02 -7.92
C ALA A 189 10.83 -5.31 -7.18
N VAL A 190 11.18 -5.45 -5.90
CA VAL A 190 10.71 -6.57 -5.05
C VAL A 190 9.20 -6.51 -4.89
N VAL A 191 8.63 -5.33 -4.61
CA VAL A 191 7.18 -5.14 -4.48
C VAL A 191 6.46 -5.58 -5.75
N ALA A 192 6.99 -5.20 -6.93
CA ALA A 192 6.43 -5.60 -8.21
C ALA A 192 6.45 -7.12 -8.41
N VAL A 193 7.54 -7.80 -8.03
CA VAL A 193 7.62 -9.27 -8.12
C VAL A 193 6.61 -9.94 -7.20
N VAL A 194 6.46 -9.46 -5.97
CA VAL A 194 5.44 -9.97 -5.03
C VAL A 194 4.03 -9.75 -5.59
N GLU A 195 3.76 -8.57 -6.16
CA GLU A 195 2.47 -8.24 -6.76
C GLU A 195 2.14 -9.12 -7.98
N ILE A 196 3.13 -9.44 -8.81
CA ILE A 196 2.95 -10.38 -9.93
C ILE A 196 2.53 -11.75 -9.41
N LYS A 197 3.17 -12.24 -8.34
CA LYS A 197 2.81 -13.53 -7.73
C LYS A 197 1.43 -13.53 -7.08
N ILE A 198 1.01 -12.42 -6.48
CA ILE A 198 -0.35 -12.26 -5.96
C ILE A 198 -1.36 -12.32 -7.11
N ASN A 199 -1.11 -11.59 -8.19
CA ASN A 199 -2.02 -11.56 -9.35
C ASN A 199 -2.09 -12.89 -10.11
N GLU A 200 -1.00 -13.67 -10.17
CA GLU A 200 -1.01 -15.04 -10.73
C GLU A 200 -1.99 -15.97 -9.98
N MET A 201 -2.28 -15.69 -8.70
CA MET A 201 -3.21 -16.49 -7.89
C MET A 201 -4.64 -15.92 -7.88
N ALA A 202 -4.85 -14.71 -8.39
CA ALA A 202 -6.16 -14.09 -8.41
C ALA A 202 -7.08 -14.76 -9.45
N PRO A 203 -8.38 -14.89 -9.16
CA PRO A 203 -9.33 -15.43 -10.13
C PRO A 203 -9.38 -14.55 -11.40
N PRO A 204 -9.59 -15.16 -12.58
CA PRO A 204 -9.60 -14.43 -13.84
C PRO A 204 -10.73 -13.39 -13.88
N GLN A 205 -10.38 -12.13 -14.09
CA GLN A 205 -11.37 -11.08 -14.30
C GLN A 205 -11.90 -11.17 -15.75
N PRO A 206 -13.24 -11.18 -15.97
CA PRO A 206 -13.83 -11.15 -17.31
C PRO A 206 -13.61 -9.78 -17.96
N GLY A 207 -13.11 -9.77 -19.20
CA GLY A 207 -13.00 -8.57 -20.01
C GLY A 207 -14.34 -8.12 -20.63
N PRO A 208 -14.34 -7.03 -21.43
CA PRO A 208 -15.47 -6.68 -22.28
C PRO A 208 -15.85 -7.86 -23.18
N GLN A 209 -17.14 -8.15 -23.34
CA GLN A 209 -17.65 -9.30 -24.10
C GLN A 209 -17.15 -10.67 -23.60
N GLU A 210 -16.71 -10.79 -22.34
CA GLU A 210 -16.37 -12.07 -21.72
C GLU A 210 -17.25 -12.33 -20.49
N ILE A 211 -17.50 -13.61 -20.22
CA ILE A 211 -17.97 -14.10 -18.92
C ILE A 211 -17.02 -15.20 -18.43
N VAL A 212 -17.04 -15.41 -17.12
CA VAL A 212 -16.45 -16.61 -16.52
C VAL A 212 -17.57 -17.52 -16.06
N LEU A 213 -17.56 -18.76 -16.58
CA LEU A 213 -18.51 -19.80 -16.24
C LEU A 213 -17.85 -20.85 -15.36
N GLN A 214 -18.47 -21.13 -14.23
CA GLN A 214 -18.18 -22.26 -13.37
C GLN A 214 -19.39 -23.19 -13.33
N VAL A 215 -19.17 -24.50 -13.29
CA VAL A 215 -20.26 -25.47 -13.23
C VAL A 215 -20.15 -26.28 -11.95
N LEU A 216 -21.26 -26.39 -11.23
CA LEU A 216 -21.40 -27.12 -9.98
C LEU A 216 -22.45 -28.22 -10.15
N ASN A 217 -22.06 -29.47 -9.92
CA ASN A 217 -22.98 -30.60 -9.96
C ASN A 217 -23.42 -30.98 -8.54
N LEU A 218 -24.68 -30.70 -8.20
CA LEU A 218 -25.34 -31.13 -6.96
C LEU A 218 -26.22 -32.37 -7.15
N ALA A 219 -26.25 -32.96 -8.35
CA ALA A 219 -26.94 -34.22 -8.58
C ALA A 219 -26.18 -35.39 -7.92
N ASP A 220 -26.89 -36.49 -7.70
CA ASP A 220 -26.42 -37.74 -7.09
C ASP A 220 -25.52 -38.60 -8.00
N ASP A 221 -25.28 -38.17 -9.24
CA ASP A 221 -24.49 -38.91 -10.23
C ASP A 221 -23.67 -37.97 -11.12
N GLU A 222 -22.80 -38.53 -11.95
CA GLU A 222 -22.01 -37.78 -12.93
C GLU A 222 -22.91 -37.15 -14.00
N VAL A 223 -22.69 -35.85 -14.25
CA VAL A 223 -23.37 -35.08 -15.29
C VAL A 223 -22.36 -34.61 -16.32
N LYS A 224 -22.62 -34.91 -17.60
CA LYS A 224 -21.88 -34.36 -18.73
C LYS A 224 -22.55 -33.09 -19.20
N VAL A 225 -21.80 -32.00 -19.23
CA VAL A 225 -22.28 -30.66 -19.54
C VAL A 225 -21.62 -30.21 -20.83
N ALA A 226 -22.44 -29.91 -21.83
CA ALA A 226 -21.98 -29.33 -23.08
C ALA A 226 -22.63 -27.95 -23.29
N VAL A 227 -21.80 -26.92 -23.47
CA VAL A 227 -22.27 -25.57 -23.83
C VAL A 227 -22.31 -25.48 -25.35
N LEU A 228 -23.49 -25.24 -25.92
CA LEU A 228 -23.69 -25.13 -27.35
C LEU A 228 -23.57 -23.67 -27.79
N GLY A 229 -22.75 -23.42 -28.81
CA GLY A 229 -22.72 -22.13 -29.50
C GLY A 229 -23.71 -22.08 -30.67
N ASP A 230 -23.78 -20.93 -31.35
CA ASP A 230 -24.72 -20.66 -32.46
C ASP A 230 -24.65 -21.66 -33.64
N GLU A 231 -23.53 -22.38 -33.81
CA GLU A 231 -23.33 -23.37 -34.89
C GLU A 231 -23.44 -24.83 -34.40
N ASN A 232 -24.02 -25.11 -33.23
CA ASN A 232 -24.05 -26.43 -32.58
C ASN A 232 -22.67 -27.04 -32.28
N ASN A 233 -21.60 -26.27 -32.42
CA ASN A 233 -20.29 -26.66 -31.91
C ASN A 233 -20.29 -26.54 -30.39
N ALA A 234 -19.82 -27.59 -29.70
CA ALA A 234 -19.67 -27.55 -28.26
C ALA A 234 -18.51 -26.62 -27.90
N LEU A 235 -18.84 -25.47 -27.31
CA LEU A 235 -17.86 -24.48 -26.81
C LEU A 235 -17.11 -25.01 -25.59
N LEU A 236 -17.76 -25.88 -24.83
CA LEU A 236 -17.21 -26.54 -23.66
C LEU A 236 -17.90 -27.90 -23.50
N THR A 237 -17.16 -28.93 -23.14
CA THR A 237 -17.70 -30.24 -22.76
C THR A 237 -16.92 -30.77 -21.58
N GLU A 238 -17.58 -30.90 -20.43
CA GLU A 238 -16.95 -31.38 -19.19
C GLU A 238 -17.83 -32.41 -18.50
N SER A 239 -17.19 -33.35 -17.81
CA SER A 239 -17.85 -34.42 -17.06
C SER A 239 -17.61 -34.20 -15.58
N ILE A 240 -18.67 -33.92 -14.83
CA ILE A 240 -18.56 -33.47 -13.44
C ILE A 240 -19.23 -34.52 -12.56
N LYS A 241 -18.48 -35.09 -11.62
CA LYS A 241 -19.00 -36.09 -10.67
C LYS A 241 -19.99 -35.47 -9.70
N SER A 242 -20.74 -36.32 -9.01
CA SER A 242 -21.68 -35.91 -7.96
C SER A 242 -20.99 -35.10 -6.86
N PHE A 243 -21.61 -33.99 -6.44
CA PHE A 243 -21.08 -33.04 -5.46
C PHE A 243 -19.64 -32.61 -5.76
N GLN A 244 -19.39 -32.23 -7.03
CA GLN A 244 -18.13 -31.65 -7.46
C GLN A 244 -18.36 -30.42 -8.34
N LYS A 245 -17.36 -29.55 -8.35
CA LYS A 245 -17.26 -28.42 -9.27
C LYS A 245 -16.32 -28.75 -10.42
N MET A 246 -16.46 -28.02 -11.52
CA MET A 246 -15.48 -28.01 -12.60
C MET A 246 -14.07 -27.64 -12.07
N PRO A 247 -12.99 -28.29 -12.55
CA PRO A 247 -11.64 -28.06 -12.02
C PRO A 247 -11.13 -26.64 -12.28
N HIS A 248 -11.42 -26.09 -13.46
CA HIS A 248 -11.01 -24.76 -13.88
C HIS A 248 -12.21 -24.02 -14.48
N PRO A 249 -12.51 -22.79 -14.04
CA PRO A 249 -13.58 -21.99 -14.62
C PRO A 249 -13.21 -21.65 -16.07
N SER A 250 -14.22 -21.64 -16.94
CA SER A 250 -14.03 -21.44 -18.38
C SER A 250 -14.50 -20.07 -18.82
N LYS A 251 -13.69 -19.40 -19.65
CA LYS A 251 -14.06 -18.13 -20.26
C LYS A 251 -14.93 -18.37 -21.49
N LEU A 252 -16.08 -17.71 -21.57
CA LEU A 252 -16.94 -17.72 -22.74
C LEU A 252 -16.99 -16.31 -23.32
N HIS A 253 -16.85 -16.21 -24.64
CA HIS A 253 -16.95 -14.95 -25.37
C HIS A 253 -18.38 -14.73 -25.84
N LEU A 254 -18.88 -13.52 -25.61
CA LEU A 254 -20.19 -13.06 -26.07
C LEU A 254 -20.05 -12.34 -27.41
N LYS A 255 -21.10 -12.40 -28.24
CA LYS A 255 -21.21 -11.56 -29.45
C LYS A 255 -21.83 -10.19 -29.16
N THR A 256 -22.63 -10.09 -28.10
CA THR A 256 -23.43 -8.94 -27.68
C THR A 256 -23.27 -8.71 -26.19
N GLU A 257 -23.74 -7.58 -25.65
CA GLU A 257 -23.65 -7.28 -24.20
C GLU A 257 -24.37 -8.32 -23.33
N SER A 258 -25.42 -8.96 -23.87
CA SER A 258 -26.07 -10.13 -23.31
C SER A 258 -26.33 -11.18 -24.38
N GLN A 259 -26.24 -12.46 -24.01
CA GLN A 259 -26.49 -13.58 -24.92
C GLN A 259 -27.11 -14.73 -24.15
N ASN A 260 -27.93 -15.54 -24.82
CA ASN A 260 -28.41 -16.79 -24.26
C ASN A 260 -27.50 -17.93 -24.72
N PHE A 261 -27.11 -18.80 -23.79
CA PHE A 261 -26.43 -20.05 -24.11
C PHE A 261 -27.34 -21.23 -23.83
N GLN A 262 -27.30 -22.21 -24.73
CA GLN A 262 -27.99 -23.48 -24.55
C GLN A 262 -27.01 -24.50 -23.96
N PHE A 263 -27.41 -25.12 -22.85
CA PHE A 263 -26.66 -26.11 -22.12
C PHE A 263 -27.32 -27.47 -22.31
N HIS A 264 -26.59 -28.41 -22.91
CA HIS A 264 -26.98 -29.80 -23.02
C HIS A 264 -26.39 -30.57 -21.85
N LEU A 265 -27.28 -31.08 -20.99
CA LEU A 265 -26.95 -31.82 -19.79
C LEU A 265 -27.31 -33.29 -20.01
N LYS A 266 -26.33 -34.17 -19.89
CA LYS A 266 -26.53 -35.62 -19.97
C LYS A 266 -26.30 -36.24 -18.61
N TYR A 267 -27.36 -36.82 -18.06
CA TYR A 267 -27.38 -37.46 -16.75
C TYR A 267 -27.94 -38.87 -16.90
N ARG A 268 -27.12 -39.89 -16.62
CA ARG A 268 -27.45 -41.30 -16.87
C ARG A 268 -27.90 -41.51 -18.33
N ASN A 269 -29.17 -41.88 -18.54
CA ASN A 269 -29.79 -42.07 -19.86
C ASN A 269 -30.66 -40.88 -20.30
N LEU A 270 -30.72 -39.81 -19.52
CA LEU A 270 -31.50 -38.62 -19.79
C LEU A 270 -30.62 -37.53 -20.41
N SER A 271 -31.19 -36.81 -21.37
CA SER A 271 -30.60 -35.64 -22.02
C SER A 271 -31.58 -34.49 -21.86
N VAL A 272 -31.15 -33.43 -21.18
CA VAL A 272 -31.95 -32.23 -20.91
C VAL A 272 -31.26 -31.03 -21.53
N TYR A 273 -32.03 -30.16 -22.17
CA TYR A 273 -31.54 -28.89 -22.70
C TYR A 273 -32.09 -27.75 -21.84
N THR A 274 -31.20 -26.88 -21.39
CA THR A 274 -31.55 -25.71 -20.57
C THR A 274 -30.96 -24.46 -21.21
N GLU A 275 -31.67 -23.34 -21.14
CA GLU A 275 -31.22 -22.07 -21.73
C GLU A 275 -31.10 -21.04 -20.62
N HIS A 276 -29.96 -20.34 -20.60
CA HIS A 276 -29.69 -19.30 -19.60
C HIS A 276 -29.15 -18.05 -20.27
N SER A 277 -29.69 -16.90 -19.85
CA SER A 277 -29.21 -15.58 -20.28
C SER A 277 -28.05 -15.12 -19.40
N VAL A 278 -27.00 -14.63 -20.05
CA VAL A 278 -25.79 -14.14 -19.40
C VAL A 278 -25.43 -12.76 -19.95
N GLU A 279 -24.78 -11.96 -19.11
CA GLU A 279 -24.38 -10.58 -19.37
C GLU A 279 -22.85 -10.46 -19.26
N GLU A 280 -22.23 -9.61 -20.05
CA GLU A 280 -20.78 -9.41 -20.04
C GLU A 280 -20.23 -8.98 -18.67
N LYS A 281 -18.93 -9.21 -18.47
CA LYS A 281 -18.15 -8.81 -17.27
C LYS A 281 -18.60 -9.47 -15.97
N LYS A 282 -19.41 -10.52 -16.05
CA LYS A 282 -19.93 -11.23 -14.86
C LYS A 282 -19.39 -12.64 -14.72
N TRP A 283 -19.32 -13.05 -13.45
CA TRP A 283 -19.09 -14.43 -13.06
C TRP A 283 -20.42 -15.14 -12.87
N TYR A 284 -20.51 -16.35 -13.41
CA TYR A 284 -21.70 -17.17 -13.36
C TYR A 284 -21.34 -18.58 -12.89
N THR A 285 -22.13 -19.06 -11.93
CA THR A 285 -22.08 -20.46 -11.49
C THR A 285 -23.35 -21.16 -11.96
N LEU A 286 -23.21 -22.12 -12.87
CA LEU A 286 -24.28 -23.01 -13.30
C LEU A 286 -24.42 -24.15 -12.28
N VAL A 287 -25.48 -24.09 -11.49
CA VAL A 287 -25.80 -25.11 -10.49
C VAL A 287 -26.73 -26.13 -11.12
N ILE A 288 -26.28 -27.38 -11.21
CA ILE A 288 -27.07 -28.51 -11.71
C ILE A 288 -27.67 -29.22 -10.51
N ARG A 289 -28.99 -29.41 -10.53
CA ARG A 289 -29.75 -30.02 -9.45
C ARG A 289 -30.63 -31.15 -9.96
N LYS A 290 -30.95 -32.09 -9.06
CA LYS A 290 -31.93 -33.14 -9.31
C LYS A 290 -33.33 -32.59 -9.06
N ASP A 291 -34.24 -32.84 -10.00
CA ASP A 291 -35.64 -32.45 -9.93
C ASP A 291 -36.51 -33.68 -10.21
N GLY A 292 -36.88 -34.38 -9.13
CA GLY A 292 -37.52 -35.70 -9.21
C GLY A 292 -36.61 -36.75 -9.87
N GLU A 293 -37.08 -37.34 -10.97
CA GLU A 293 -36.28 -38.28 -11.79
C GLU A 293 -35.44 -37.56 -12.87
N ASN A 294 -35.64 -36.26 -13.05
CA ASN A 294 -34.96 -35.47 -14.07
C ASN A 294 -33.88 -34.59 -13.45
N ILE A 295 -33.15 -33.86 -14.31
CA ILE A 295 -32.21 -32.83 -13.88
C ILE A 295 -32.66 -31.46 -14.38
N SER A 296 -32.43 -30.44 -13.58
CA SER A 296 -32.59 -29.05 -13.97
C SER A 296 -31.32 -28.27 -13.67
N SER A 297 -31.18 -27.09 -14.26
CA SER A 297 -30.06 -26.20 -13.99
C SER A 297 -30.56 -24.81 -13.66
N MET A 298 -29.80 -24.14 -12.78
CA MET A 298 -30.02 -22.77 -12.37
C MET A 298 -28.74 -21.99 -12.61
N MET A 299 -28.87 -20.82 -13.22
CA MET A 299 -27.76 -19.89 -13.36
C MET A 299 -27.72 -18.94 -12.17
N VAL A 300 -26.61 -18.94 -11.44
CA VAL A 300 -26.39 -18.07 -10.29
C VAL A 300 -25.39 -17.00 -10.68
N LYS A 301 -25.79 -15.74 -10.52
CA LYS A 301 -24.90 -14.59 -10.66
C LYS A 301 -23.99 -14.50 -9.43
N ASP A 302 -22.68 -14.43 -9.65
CA ASP A 302 -21.69 -14.13 -8.62
C ASP A 302 -21.44 -12.62 -8.55
N ALA A 303 -21.18 -12.11 -7.35
CA ALA A 303 -20.97 -10.68 -7.15
C ALA A 303 -19.57 -10.26 -7.66
N GLU A 304 -19.45 -9.07 -8.25
CA GLU A 304 -18.16 -8.57 -8.78
C GLU A 304 -17.13 -8.24 -7.67
N ASN A 305 -17.57 -8.06 -6.42
CA ASN A 305 -16.74 -7.62 -5.28
C ASN A 305 -16.91 -8.52 -4.03
N ILE A 306 -16.69 -9.82 -4.16
CA ILE A 306 -16.99 -10.77 -3.06
C ILE A 306 -16.04 -10.60 -1.86
N THR A 307 -14.80 -10.15 -2.07
CA THR A 307 -13.80 -10.02 -1.00
C THR A 307 -13.34 -8.57 -0.82
N THR A 308 -13.96 -7.84 0.09
CA THR A 308 -13.38 -6.61 0.64
C THR A 308 -12.42 -6.95 1.79
N ASP A 309 -11.23 -6.34 1.80
CA ASP A 309 -10.29 -6.34 2.93
C ASP A 309 -9.75 -7.69 3.41
N GLY A 310 -9.62 -8.66 2.50
CA GLY A 310 -9.02 -9.98 2.80
C GLY A 310 -9.84 -10.83 3.77
N MET A 311 -11.09 -10.44 4.04
CA MET A 311 -12.09 -11.20 4.79
C MET A 311 -12.53 -12.42 3.98
N THR A 312 -12.97 -13.46 4.67
CA THR A 312 -13.56 -14.64 4.04
C THR A 312 -15.02 -14.34 3.70
N ALA A 313 -15.48 -14.71 2.51
CA ALA A 313 -16.88 -14.66 2.17
C ALA A 313 -17.49 -16.06 2.16
N VAL A 314 -18.73 -16.15 2.60
CA VAL A 314 -19.49 -17.40 2.60
C VAL A 314 -20.80 -17.21 1.86
N ARG A 315 -21.21 -18.26 1.17
CA ARG A 315 -22.50 -18.38 0.49
C ARG A 315 -23.12 -19.72 0.81
N PHE A 316 -24.43 -19.75 0.93
CA PHE A 316 -25.19 -20.96 1.23
C PHE A 316 -26.17 -21.28 0.10
N VAL A 317 -26.29 -22.56 -0.20
CA VAL A 317 -27.33 -23.15 -1.06
C VAL A 317 -28.10 -24.15 -0.23
N ASN A 318 -29.40 -23.97 -0.15
CA ASN A 318 -30.25 -24.80 0.70
C ASN A 318 -31.01 -25.81 -0.15
N THR A 319 -30.69 -27.11 -0.05
CA THR A 319 -31.43 -28.15 -0.79
C THR A 319 -32.65 -28.68 -0.04
N LEU A 320 -33.00 -28.10 1.12
CA LEU A 320 -34.16 -28.52 1.90
C LEU A 320 -35.43 -27.87 1.36
N HIS A 321 -36.57 -28.54 1.56
CA HIS A 321 -37.90 -28.01 1.24
C HIS A 321 -38.44 -27.01 2.29
N LYS A 322 -37.54 -26.38 3.05
CA LYS A 322 -37.86 -25.41 4.10
C LYS A 322 -36.81 -24.32 4.12
N GLU A 323 -37.21 -23.09 4.42
CA GLU A 323 -36.30 -21.97 4.61
C GLU A 323 -35.38 -22.19 5.82
N VAL A 324 -34.09 -21.85 5.68
CA VAL A 324 -33.09 -22.02 6.73
C VAL A 324 -32.50 -20.66 7.10
N ASN A 325 -32.66 -20.30 8.37
CA ASN A 325 -32.01 -19.15 8.99
C ASN A 325 -30.68 -19.59 9.62
N ILE A 326 -29.57 -19.01 9.17
CA ILE A 326 -28.21 -19.35 9.60
C ILE A 326 -27.66 -18.19 10.43
N ASN A 327 -27.16 -18.49 11.62
CA ASN A 327 -26.53 -17.51 12.49
C ASN A 327 -25.01 -17.72 12.57
N LEU A 328 -24.23 -16.82 11.96
CA LEU A 328 -22.77 -16.90 11.83
C LEU A 328 -22.02 -16.10 12.91
N GLY A 329 -22.72 -15.58 13.93
CA GLY A 329 -22.13 -14.78 15.02
C GLY A 329 -23.13 -13.82 15.64
N ALA A 330 -22.69 -12.91 16.52
CA ALA A 330 -23.59 -12.04 17.30
C ALA A 330 -24.53 -11.16 16.44
N ASP A 331 -24.09 -10.72 15.24
CA ASP A 331 -24.84 -9.79 14.38
C ASP A 331 -24.96 -10.25 12.90
N ILE A 332 -24.61 -11.50 12.60
CA ILE A 332 -24.56 -12.00 11.22
C ILE A 332 -25.56 -13.15 11.04
N SER A 333 -26.82 -12.79 10.78
CA SER A 333 -27.85 -13.73 10.37
C SER A 333 -28.11 -13.67 8.86
N LEU A 334 -28.33 -14.82 8.25
CA LEU A 334 -28.63 -14.97 6.82
C LEU A 334 -29.81 -15.92 6.65
N SER A 335 -30.81 -15.55 5.87
CA SER A 335 -31.86 -16.49 5.46
C SER A 335 -31.58 -17.05 4.08
N VAL A 336 -31.85 -18.34 3.90
CA VAL A 336 -31.69 -19.06 2.65
C VAL A 336 -33.00 -19.76 2.31
N GLY A 337 -33.61 -19.36 1.20
CA GLY A 337 -34.90 -19.91 0.74
C GLY A 337 -34.86 -21.42 0.52
N GLU A 338 -36.04 -22.03 0.47
CA GLU A 338 -36.24 -23.45 0.16
C GLU A 338 -35.90 -23.82 -1.29
N ASP A 339 -35.81 -25.12 -1.57
CA ASP A 339 -35.72 -25.68 -2.93
C ASP A 339 -34.57 -25.15 -3.79
N TYR A 340 -33.36 -25.27 -3.26
CA TYR A 340 -32.11 -24.75 -3.83
C TYR A 340 -32.04 -23.22 -3.86
N GLY A 341 -32.72 -22.56 -2.91
CA GLY A 341 -32.53 -21.14 -2.66
C GLY A 341 -31.05 -20.82 -2.40
N VAL A 342 -30.59 -19.69 -2.96
CA VAL A 342 -29.20 -19.26 -2.90
C VAL A 342 -29.10 -17.96 -2.13
N SER A 343 -28.21 -17.91 -1.14
CA SER A 343 -28.00 -16.71 -0.35
C SER A 343 -27.17 -15.65 -1.09
N ALA A 344 -27.23 -14.41 -0.62
CA ALA A 344 -26.20 -13.43 -0.91
C ALA A 344 -24.87 -13.81 -0.24
N TYR A 345 -23.76 -13.31 -0.77
CA TYR A 345 -22.46 -13.42 -0.09
C TYR A 345 -22.47 -12.62 1.20
N LYS A 346 -21.92 -13.22 2.25
CA LYS A 346 -21.70 -12.54 3.53
C LYS A 346 -20.24 -12.68 3.95
N THR A 347 -19.62 -11.58 4.33
CA THR A 347 -18.26 -11.59 4.88
C THR A 347 -18.29 -12.01 6.34
N VAL A 348 -17.36 -12.88 6.71
CA VAL A 348 -17.21 -13.41 8.07
C VAL A 348 -15.77 -13.26 8.52
N GLN A 349 -15.58 -13.25 9.84
CA GLN A 349 -14.24 -13.29 10.41
C GLN A 349 -13.60 -14.66 10.19
N ILE A 350 -12.29 -14.66 10.32
CA ILE A 350 -11.48 -15.84 10.13
C ILE A 350 -11.45 -16.62 11.43
N GLY A 351 -11.55 -17.93 11.30
CA GLY A 351 -11.60 -18.81 12.45
C GLY A 351 -12.21 -20.14 12.10
N GLU A 352 -12.30 -20.97 13.13
CA GLU A 352 -13.00 -22.23 13.06
C GLU A 352 -14.45 -22.03 13.47
N TYR A 353 -15.36 -22.55 12.64
CA TYR A 353 -16.80 -22.48 12.85
C TYR A 353 -17.37 -23.90 13.03
N PRO A 354 -17.10 -24.56 14.18
CA PRO A 354 -17.45 -25.96 14.37
C PRO A 354 -18.94 -26.18 14.63
N GLU A 355 -19.64 -25.17 15.16
CA GLU A 355 -21.04 -25.29 15.59
C GLU A 355 -21.82 -24.01 15.27
N VAL A 356 -22.18 -23.84 14.00
CA VAL A 356 -23.02 -22.73 13.52
C VAL A 356 -24.48 -23.08 13.73
N HIS A 357 -25.21 -22.24 14.46
CA HIS A 357 -26.62 -22.48 14.77
C HIS A 357 -27.51 -22.14 13.57
N CYS A 358 -28.36 -23.09 13.20
CA CYS A 358 -29.31 -22.98 12.10
C CYS A 358 -30.72 -23.30 12.59
N ARG A 359 -31.70 -22.51 12.14
CA ARG A 359 -33.10 -22.66 12.50
C ARG A 359 -33.95 -22.79 11.24
N THR A 360 -34.80 -23.80 11.22
CA THR A 360 -35.94 -23.92 10.29
C THR A 360 -37.23 -23.61 11.05
N GLU A 361 -38.38 -23.58 10.37
CA GLU A 361 -39.66 -23.32 11.04
C GLU A 361 -39.96 -24.29 12.20
N ASP A 362 -39.51 -25.55 12.09
CA ASP A 362 -39.85 -26.61 13.04
C ASP A 362 -38.66 -27.11 13.89
N ASP A 363 -37.44 -27.01 13.37
CA ASP A 363 -36.25 -27.65 13.97
C ASP A 363 -35.05 -26.69 14.04
N ASP A 364 -34.32 -26.78 15.15
CA ASP A 364 -33.01 -26.15 15.36
C ASP A 364 -31.90 -27.21 15.22
N PHE A 365 -30.85 -26.91 14.44
CA PHE A 365 -29.70 -27.79 14.25
C PHE A 365 -28.40 -27.00 14.17
N SER A 366 -27.27 -27.69 14.25
CA SER A 366 -25.95 -27.06 14.12
C SER A 366 -25.16 -27.62 12.93
N LEU A 367 -24.42 -26.74 12.26
CA LEU A 367 -23.60 -27.05 11.11
C LEU A 367 -22.12 -26.78 11.41
N ASN A 368 -21.26 -27.72 11.02
CA ASN A 368 -19.81 -27.54 11.09
C ASN A 368 -19.28 -27.02 9.74
N LEU A 369 -18.82 -25.77 9.70
CA LEU A 369 -18.24 -25.15 8.51
C LEU A 369 -16.70 -25.31 8.43
N GLY A 370 -16.09 -25.76 9.54
CA GLY A 370 -14.65 -25.92 9.71
C GLY A 370 -13.89 -24.59 9.69
N LEU A 371 -12.60 -24.66 9.32
CA LEU A 371 -11.73 -23.50 9.21
C LEU A 371 -12.07 -22.65 7.97
N LEU A 372 -12.23 -21.35 8.17
CA LEU A 372 -12.45 -20.35 7.13
C LEU A 372 -11.19 -19.51 6.95
N ASP A 373 -10.50 -19.66 5.82
CA ASP A 373 -9.18 -19.06 5.58
C ASP A 373 -9.20 -17.69 4.86
N PHE A 374 -8.07 -16.97 4.94
CA PHE A 374 -7.89 -15.61 4.42
C PHE A 374 -8.22 -15.46 2.93
N GLY A 375 -9.13 -14.52 2.61
CA GLY A 375 -9.49 -14.16 1.23
C GLY A 375 -10.17 -15.28 0.44
N ALA A 376 -10.48 -16.42 1.09
CA ALA A 376 -11.23 -17.49 0.45
C ALA A 376 -12.71 -17.10 0.32
N VAL A 377 -13.34 -17.67 -0.70
CA VAL A 377 -14.80 -17.61 -0.85
C VAL A 377 -15.31 -19.04 -0.80
N TYR A 378 -16.17 -19.34 0.16
CA TYR A 378 -16.73 -20.66 0.35
C TYR A 378 -18.20 -20.71 -0.06
N LEU A 379 -18.56 -21.80 -0.73
CA LEU A 379 -19.92 -22.20 -0.98
C LEU A 379 -20.24 -23.42 -0.12
N PHE A 380 -21.29 -23.28 0.68
CA PHE A 380 -21.81 -24.32 1.54
C PHE A 380 -23.16 -24.79 0.99
N VAL A 381 -23.27 -26.08 0.70
CA VAL A 381 -24.54 -26.68 0.28
C VAL A 381 -25.09 -27.47 1.44
N ILE A 382 -26.24 -27.03 1.95
CA ILE A 382 -26.97 -27.69 3.04
C ILE A 382 -27.78 -28.82 2.41
N THR A 383 -27.48 -30.06 2.80
CA THR A 383 -28.14 -31.26 2.32
C THR A 383 -28.72 -32.05 3.48
N ASN A 384 -29.72 -32.90 3.23
CA ASN A 384 -30.25 -33.78 4.25
C ASN A 384 -29.64 -35.19 4.11
N ASN A 385 -28.93 -35.65 5.13
CA ASN A 385 -28.43 -37.02 5.19
C ASN A 385 -29.43 -37.88 5.96
N THR A 386 -29.90 -38.96 5.33
CA THR A 386 -30.97 -39.85 5.85
C THR A 386 -30.69 -40.43 7.24
N ASN A 387 -29.42 -40.49 7.68
CA ASN A 387 -29.04 -41.10 8.96
C ASN A 387 -28.51 -40.12 10.02
N GLN A 388 -28.17 -38.88 9.66
CA GLN A 388 -27.45 -37.94 10.54
C GLN A 388 -28.07 -36.53 10.57
N GLY A 389 -29.19 -36.32 9.86
CA GLY A 389 -29.83 -35.02 9.75
C GLY A 389 -29.16 -34.10 8.72
N PRO A 390 -29.42 -32.79 8.78
CA PRO A 390 -28.82 -31.81 7.87
C PRO A 390 -27.29 -31.79 7.98
N GLN A 391 -26.61 -31.86 6.83
CA GLN A 391 -25.16 -31.77 6.71
C GLN A 391 -24.79 -30.66 5.74
N VAL A 392 -23.52 -30.24 5.80
CA VAL A 392 -22.96 -29.24 4.91
C VAL A 392 -21.88 -29.86 4.04
N TRP A 393 -22.03 -29.71 2.74
CA TRP A 393 -20.95 -29.92 1.79
C TRP A 393 -20.26 -28.58 1.53
N LYS A 394 -18.94 -28.54 1.74
CA LYS A 394 -18.10 -27.35 1.60
C LYS A 394 -17.31 -27.41 0.30
N THR A 395 -17.35 -26.34 -0.49
CA THR A 395 -16.42 -26.10 -1.60
C THR A 395 -15.87 -24.68 -1.54
N GLU A 396 -14.65 -24.49 -2.05
CA GLU A 396 -14.04 -23.18 -2.25
C GLU A 396 -14.40 -22.69 -3.65
N ASP A 397 -15.03 -21.54 -3.80
CA ASP A 397 -15.20 -20.89 -5.09
C ASP A 397 -13.92 -20.14 -5.48
N ILE A 398 -13.37 -19.39 -4.53
CA ILE A 398 -12.06 -18.73 -4.65
C ILE A 398 -11.14 -19.31 -3.56
N PRO A 399 -9.96 -19.84 -3.93
CA PRO A 399 -9.04 -20.43 -2.97
C PRO A 399 -8.47 -19.37 -2.02
N ALA A 400 -8.10 -19.81 -0.81
CA ALA A 400 -7.44 -18.94 0.16
C ALA A 400 -6.12 -18.36 -0.37
N ASN A 401 -5.79 -17.16 0.09
CA ASN A 401 -4.51 -16.52 -0.20
C ASN A 401 -3.37 -17.38 0.37
N LYS A 402 -2.44 -17.80 -0.51
CA LYS A 402 -1.29 -18.65 -0.10
C LYS A 402 -0.02 -17.85 0.21
N ILE A 403 0.08 -16.62 -0.28
CA ILE A 403 1.26 -15.78 -0.09
C ILE A 403 1.20 -15.12 1.27
N SER A 404 2.08 -15.51 2.19
CA SER A 404 2.20 -14.88 3.51
C SER A 404 2.61 -13.42 3.41
N ILE A 405 2.01 -12.58 4.25
CA ILE A 405 2.36 -11.16 4.46
C ILE A 405 3.84 -10.95 4.80
N ALA A 406 4.53 -11.98 5.33
CA ALA A 406 5.97 -11.96 5.59
C ALA A 406 6.82 -11.65 4.34
N TRP A 407 6.30 -11.92 3.13
CA TRP A 407 6.97 -11.57 1.87
C TRP A 407 7.10 -10.06 1.63
N GLN A 408 6.46 -9.21 2.44
CA GLN A 408 6.72 -7.77 2.46
C GLN A 408 7.95 -7.39 3.29
N LEU A 409 8.53 -8.28 4.10
CA LEU A 409 9.72 -7.94 4.89
C LEU A 409 10.92 -7.49 4.03
N PRO A 410 11.27 -8.16 2.91
CA PRO A 410 12.40 -7.74 2.10
C PRO A 410 12.26 -6.32 1.52
N GLN A 411 11.06 -5.94 1.06
CA GLN A 411 10.81 -4.58 0.56
C GLN A 411 10.86 -3.53 1.68
N TYR A 412 10.35 -3.85 2.88
CA TYR A 412 10.47 -2.95 4.05
C TYR A 412 11.94 -2.79 4.47
N ILE A 413 12.72 -3.87 4.49
CA ILE A 413 14.17 -3.80 4.79
C ILE A 413 14.89 -2.90 3.80
N LEU A 414 14.65 -3.06 2.49
CA LEU A 414 15.30 -2.26 1.46
C LEU A 414 14.88 -0.79 1.51
N VAL A 415 13.59 -0.52 1.70
CA VAL A 415 13.09 0.86 1.73
C VAL A 415 13.53 1.60 3.00
N SER A 416 13.51 0.95 4.16
CA SER A 416 13.97 1.56 5.41
C SER A 416 15.48 1.79 5.39
N ALA A 417 16.27 0.88 4.81
CA ALA A 417 17.69 1.11 4.59
C ALA A 417 17.92 2.29 3.64
N GLY A 418 17.13 2.38 2.56
CA GLY A 418 17.12 3.51 1.65
C GLY A 418 16.75 4.84 2.33
N GLU A 419 15.76 4.82 3.22
CA GLU A 419 15.30 5.95 4.01
C GLU A 419 16.41 6.44 4.95
N VAL A 420 17.09 5.56 5.69
CA VAL A 420 18.21 5.97 6.55
C VAL A 420 19.32 6.63 5.74
N MET A 421 19.69 6.03 4.61
CA MET A 421 20.75 6.57 3.75
C MET A 421 20.36 7.90 3.08
N PHE A 422 19.09 8.10 2.75
CA PHE A 422 18.61 9.30 2.08
C PHE A 422 18.14 10.40 3.03
N SER A 423 17.20 10.08 3.92
CA SER A 423 16.51 11.04 4.78
C SER A 423 17.41 11.51 5.93
N VAL A 424 17.98 10.59 6.71
CA VAL A 424 18.83 10.95 7.87
C VAL A 424 20.08 11.67 7.39
N THR A 425 20.79 11.09 6.42
CA THR A 425 21.98 11.73 5.82
C THR A 425 21.64 13.03 5.11
N GLY A 426 20.48 13.10 4.45
CA GLY A 426 20.02 14.29 3.73
C GLY A 426 19.71 15.45 4.66
N LEU A 427 19.07 15.18 5.81
CA LEU A 427 18.84 16.18 6.85
C LEU A 427 20.14 16.67 7.49
N GLU A 428 21.08 15.77 7.76
CA GLU A 428 22.41 16.12 8.27
C GLU A 428 23.19 16.98 7.27
N PHE A 429 23.22 16.56 6.00
CA PHE A 429 23.84 17.31 4.90
C PHE A 429 23.23 18.71 4.80
N SER A 430 21.90 18.79 4.77
CA SER A 430 21.16 20.04 4.68
C SER A 430 21.50 20.97 5.84
N TYR A 431 21.54 20.44 7.06
CA TYR A 431 21.93 21.20 8.24
C TYR A 431 23.39 21.70 8.15
N SER A 432 24.31 20.88 7.64
CA SER A 432 25.73 21.22 7.48
C SER A 432 25.98 22.29 6.40
N GLN A 433 25.15 22.32 5.35
CA GLN A 433 25.27 23.25 4.23
C GLN A 433 24.45 24.53 4.43
N ALA A 434 23.64 24.61 5.50
CA ALA A 434 22.82 25.76 5.80
C ALA A 434 23.65 26.90 6.43
N PRO A 435 23.52 28.15 5.95
CA PRO A 435 23.98 29.32 6.67
C PRO A 435 23.38 29.37 8.09
N SER A 436 24.14 29.89 9.06
CA SER A 436 23.70 30.01 10.46
C SER A 436 22.32 30.65 10.61
N SER A 437 22.08 31.72 9.85
CA SER A 437 20.83 32.49 9.82
C SER A 437 19.66 31.79 9.11
N MET A 438 19.90 30.72 8.32
CA MET A 438 18.90 30.13 7.40
C MET A 438 18.59 28.64 7.64
N LYS A 439 19.09 28.05 8.72
CA LYS A 439 18.84 26.64 9.06
C LYS A 439 17.35 26.28 9.09
N SER A 440 16.53 27.13 9.71
CA SER A 440 15.07 26.93 9.78
C SER A 440 14.39 27.04 8.42
N VAL A 441 14.85 27.95 7.56
CA VAL A 441 14.34 28.12 6.19
C VAL A 441 14.61 26.86 5.36
N LEU A 442 15.82 26.29 5.47
CA LEU A 442 16.20 25.11 4.73
C LEU A 442 15.44 23.85 5.23
N GLN A 443 15.21 23.73 6.54
CA GLN A 443 14.37 22.67 7.12
C GLN A 443 12.91 22.80 6.68
N ALA A 444 12.36 24.02 6.63
CA ALA A 444 11.02 24.26 6.08
C ALA A 444 10.94 23.87 4.59
N ALA A 445 11.97 24.17 3.81
CA ALA A 445 12.04 23.76 2.41
C ALA A 445 12.16 22.24 2.25
N TRP A 446 12.86 21.54 3.15
CA TRP A 446 12.89 20.08 3.18
C TRP A 446 11.49 19.51 3.40
N LEU A 447 10.76 19.98 4.42
CA LEU A 447 9.38 19.57 4.66
C LEU A 447 8.44 19.90 3.48
N LEU A 448 8.69 21.01 2.78
CA LEU A 448 7.96 21.33 1.56
C LEU A 448 8.15 20.25 0.48
N THR A 449 9.35 19.66 0.35
CA THR A 449 9.55 18.56 -0.62
C THR A 449 8.68 17.35 -0.31
N ILE A 450 8.48 17.03 0.97
CA ILE A 450 7.57 15.97 1.42
C ILE A 450 6.12 16.32 1.03
N GLY A 451 5.70 17.56 1.31
CA GLY A 451 4.38 18.06 0.95
C GLY A 451 4.10 18.00 -0.56
N VAL A 452 5.07 18.40 -1.39
CA VAL A 452 4.97 18.28 -2.86
C VAL A 452 4.91 16.80 -3.27
N GLY A 453 5.68 15.92 -2.62
CA GLY A 453 5.60 14.48 -2.83
C GLY A 453 4.19 13.93 -2.60
N ASN A 454 3.55 14.32 -1.49
CA ASN A 454 2.17 13.93 -1.19
C ASN A 454 1.17 14.41 -2.25
N VAL A 455 1.36 15.61 -2.80
CA VAL A 455 0.53 16.10 -3.91
C VAL A 455 0.73 15.27 -5.18
N ILE A 456 1.96 14.86 -5.48
CA ILE A 456 2.27 13.98 -6.62
C ILE A 456 1.55 12.63 -6.47
N VAL A 457 1.53 12.05 -5.26
CA VAL A 457 0.80 10.80 -4.98
C VAL A 457 -0.69 10.95 -5.29
N LEU A 458 -1.31 12.04 -4.83
CA LEU A 458 -2.73 12.31 -5.08
C LEU A 458 -3.03 12.47 -6.58
N ALA A 459 -2.15 13.15 -7.32
CA ALA A 459 -2.30 13.30 -8.76
C ALA A 459 -2.19 11.93 -9.47
N VAL A 460 -1.14 11.16 -9.18
CA VAL A 460 -0.94 9.83 -9.79
C VAL A 460 -2.10 8.88 -9.50
N ALA A 461 -2.64 8.90 -8.27
CA ALA A 461 -3.77 8.06 -7.88
C ALA A 461 -5.05 8.35 -8.70
N GLN A 462 -5.24 9.56 -9.22
CA GLN A 462 -6.39 9.91 -10.06
C GLN A 462 -6.23 9.50 -11.52
N PHE A 463 -4.99 9.45 -12.03
CA PHE A 463 -4.71 9.17 -13.44
C PHE A 463 -4.30 7.73 -13.72
N SER A 464 -3.98 6.94 -12.69
CA SER A 464 -3.52 5.57 -12.88
C SER A 464 -4.70 4.61 -13.05
N GLY A 465 -5.03 4.29 -14.30
CA GLY A 465 -5.80 3.11 -14.69
C GLY A 465 -4.94 1.85 -14.87
N LEU A 466 -3.68 1.89 -14.42
CA LEU A 466 -2.74 0.79 -14.57
C LEU A 466 -3.03 -0.32 -13.54
N VAL A 467 -2.73 -1.56 -13.93
CA VAL A 467 -2.64 -2.67 -13.00
C VAL A 467 -1.53 -2.42 -11.98
N GLN A 468 -1.78 -2.77 -10.72
CA GLN A 468 -0.96 -2.42 -9.57
C GLN A 468 0.52 -2.84 -9.71
N TRP A 469 0.81 -4.00 -10.31
CA TRP A 469 2.19 -4.44 -10.55
C TRP A 469 2.92 -3.54 -11.56
N ALA A 470 2.23 -3.04 -12.59
CA ALA A 470 2.81 -2.15 -13.58
C ALA A 470 3.07 -0.76 -12.99
N GLU A 471 2.23 -0.31 -12.05
CA GLU A 471 2.51 0.90 -11.28
C GLU A 471 3.84 0.78 -10.52
N PHE A 472 4.07 -0.34 -9.82
CA PHE A 472 5.32 -0.55 -9.08
C PHE A 472 6.57 -0.57 -9.98
N ILE A 473 6.49 -1.16 -11.17
CA ILE A 473 7.58 -1.11 -12.15
C ILE A 473 7.81 0.32 -12.62
N LEU A 474 6.75 1.06 -12.94
CA LEU A 474 6.84 2.47 -13.34
C LEU A 474 7.52 3.30 -12.24
N PHE A 475 7.18 3.07 -10.97
CA PHE A 475 7.82 3.73 -9.84
C PHE A 475 9.30 3.37 -9.66
N SER A 476 9.66 2.09 -9.87
CA SER A 476 11.07 1.66 -9.85
C SER A 476 11.88 2.37 -10.95
N CYS A 477 11.35 2.45 -12.17
CA CYS A 477 11.97 3.18 -13.29
C CYS A 477 12.10 4.68 -13.02
N LEU A 478 11.07 5.28 -12.41
CA LEU A 478 11.06 6.70 -12.05
C LEU A 478 12.10 7.02 -10.97
N LEU A 479 12.28 6.16 -9.96
CA LEU A 479 13.37 6.29 -8.98
C LEU A 479 14.73 6.20 -9.62
N LEU A 480 14.92 5.30 -10.59
CA LEU A 480 16.17 5.18 -11.32
C LEU A 480 16.48 6.48 -12.09
N LEU A 481 15.48 7.08 -12.73
CA LEU A 481 15.63 8.39 -13.38
C LEU A 481 15.97 9.50 -12.37
N VAL A 482 15.27 9.56 -11.24
CA VAL A 482 15.53 10.53 -10.16
C VAL A 482 16.94 10.36 -9.60
N PHE A 483 17.40 9.12 -9.40
CA PHE A 483 18.75 8.80 -9.00
C PHE A 483 19.79 9.32 -10.01
N LEU A 484 19.57 9.14 -11.32
CA LEU A 484 20.48 9.63 -12.35
C LEU A 484 20.56 11.17 -12.33
N ILE A 485 19.40 11.84 -12.28
CA ILE A 485 19.34 13.30 -12.19
C ILE A 485 20.05 13.80 -10.93
N PHE A 486 19.74 13.22 -9.77
CA PHE A 486 20.36 13.61 -8.51
C PHE A 486 21.87 13.35 -8.51
N SER A 487 22.34 12.25 -9.07
CA SER A 487 23.77 11.93 -9.16
C SER A 487 24.51 12.92 -10.05
N ILE A 488 23.91 13.33 -11.18
CA ILE A 488 24.46 14.38 -12.06
C ILE A 488 24.50 15.72 -11.30
N MET A 489 23.41 16.12 -10.64
CA MET A 489 23.36 17.36 -9.87
C MET A 489 24.36 17.36 -8.71
N GLY A 490 24.51 16.23 -8.02
CA GLY A 490 25.46 16.04 -6.93
C GLY A 490 26.92 16.06 -7.40
N TYR A 491 27.21 15.60 -8.62
CA TYR A 491 28.55 15.69 -9.21
C TYR A 491 28.98 17.15 -9.47
N TYR A 492 28.05 18.00 -9.91
CA TYR A 492 28.30 19.43 -10.13
C TYR A 492 28.13 20.30 -8.88
N TYR A 493 27.76 19.70 -7.74
CA TYR A 493 27.49 20.44 -6.52
C TYR A 493 28.79 20.94 -5.88
N VAL A 494 28.86 22.25 -5.61
CA VAL A 494 29.98 22.88 -4.91
C VAL A 494 29.58 23.10 -3.45
N PRO A 495 30.24 22.43 -2.49
CA PRO A 495 29.92 22.57 -1.07
C PRO A 495 30.23 23.99 -0.57
N VAL A 496 29.42 24.44 0.40
CA VAL A 496 29.63 25.68 1.13
C VAL A 496 30.82 25.47 2.07
N LYS A 497 31.81 26.37 2.04
CA LYS A 497 32.99 26.29 2.91
C LYS A 497 32.63 26.81 4.31
N SER A 498 33.13 26.17 5.36
CA SER A 498 32.88 26.57 6.75
C SER A 498 33.30 28.01 7.08
N GLU A 499 34.28 28.55 6.34
CA GLU A 499 34.76 29.94 6.45
C GLU A 499 33.70 30.98 6.07
N ASP A 500 32.71 30.62 5.24
CA ASP A 500 31.62 31.49 4.82
C ASP A 500 30.43 31.47 5.80
N ILE A 501 30.42 30.53 6.76
CA ILE A 501 29.31 30.27 7.71
C ILE A 501 29.52 31.00 9.06
N MET A 502 30.76 31.39 9.39
CA MET A 502 31.08 32.08 10.65
C MET A 502 30.65 33.54 10.65
N GLU A 503 29.89 33.93 11.68
CA GLU A 503 29.62 35.33 11.97
C GLU A 503 30.92 36.10 12.29
N PRO A 504 31.02 37.39 11.92
CA PRO A 504 32.20 38.19 12.21
C PRO A 504 32.46 38.44 13.70
N GLU A 505 31.54 38.13 14.61
CA GLU A 505 31.74 38.34 16.06
C GLU A 505 32.72 37.34 16.69
N ASP A 506 32.89 36.13 16.15
CA ASP A 506 33.82 35.14 16.70
C ASP A 506 35.30 35.43 16.38
N LYS A 507 35.57 36.47 15.57
CA LYS A 507 36.92 36.96 15.30
C LYS A 507 37.50 37.84 16.42
N ARG A 508 36.80 38.02 17.55
CA ARG A 508 37.24 38.88 18.67
C ARG A 508 37.69 38.17 19.95
N SER A 509 37.74 36.83 19.98
CA SER A 509 38.13 36.08 21.19
C SER A 509 39.35 35.18 20.95
N PRO A 510 40.59 35.70 20.87
CA PRO A 510 41.76 34.88 20.59
C PRO A 510 42.30 34.13 21.83
N HIS A 511 41.48 33.73 22.82
CA HIS A 511 42.03 33.24 24.09
C HIS A 511 41.46 31.94 24.69
N ILE A 512 40.55 31.22 24.03
CA ILE A 512 40.00 29.97 24.58
C ILE A 512 40.28 28.74 23.70
N GLN A 513 40.69 28.93 22.43
CA GLN A 513 40.93 27.82 21.50
C GLN A 513 42.34 27.17 21.63
N GLU A 514 43.30 27.83 22.29
CA GLU A 514 44.69 27.32 22.44
C GLU A 514 44.86 26.27 23.55
N ASP A 515 43.90 26.12 24.48
CA ASP A 515 44.03 25.16 25.59
C ASP A 515 43.53 23.75 25.26
N MET A 516 42.71 23.57 24.23
CA MET A 516 42.23 22.23 23.82
C MET A 516 43.17 21.49 22.85
N THR A 517 44.08 22.18 22.15
CA THR A 517 45.02 21.56 21.21
C THR A 517 46.29 21.01 21.86
N ASN A 518 46.62 21.43 23.09
CA ASN A 518 47.82 21.00 23.80
C ASN A 518 47.65 19.70 24.62
N LEU A 519 46.43 19.17 24.75
CA LEU A 519 46.18 17.92 25.50
C LEU A 519 46.28 16.65 24.65
N ASP A 520 46.07 16.72 23.33
CA ASP A 520 46.06 15.54 22.45
C ASP A 520 47.43 15.20 21.83
N THR A 521 48.44 16.05 21.95
CA THR A 521 49.74 15.84 21.27
C THR A 521 50.82 15.17 22.10
N ASN A 522 50.59 14.87 23.39
CA ASN A 522 51.68 14.41 24.27
C ASN A 522 51.76 12.91 24.54
N ASN A 523 50.81 12.09 24.08
CA ASN A 523 50.82 10.64 24.35
C ASN A 523 50.60 9.82 23.09
N THR A 524 51.61 9.70 22.22
CA THR A 524 51.91 8.45 21.47
C THR A 524 53.21 8.58 20.69
N LYS A 525 54.31 8.17 21.33
CA LYS A 525 55.52 7.65 20.68
C LYS A 525 55.89 6.34 21.38
N LEU A 526 55.39 5.22 20.87
CA LEU A 526 56.15 4.06 20.40
C LEU A 526 55.18 3.02 19.84
#